data_AF-A0A7Y4YK72-F1
#
_entry.id   AF-A0A7Y4YK72-F1
#
_cell.length_a   1.000
_cell.length_b   1.000
_cell.length_c   1.000
_cell.angle_alpha   90.00
_cell.angle_beta   90.00
_cell.angle_gamma   90.00
#
_symmetry.space_group_name_H-M   'P 1'
#
loop_
_entity.id
_entity.type
_entity.pdbx_description
1 polymer ?
#
loop_
_entity_poly.entity_id
_entity_poly.type
_entity_poly.pdbx_seq_one_letter_code
_entity_poly.pdbx_strand_id
1 'polypeptide(L)'
;MSGTSKMSAGGSKPMRVFSDEDAEFLSPLLAQGLSKAKPEQLVGFRVSSSAGSGSEPTTGSLYVSKGSIYLTIGKGAKPTAFLPESMARIEPAPAYVAGGAVGAISMVIDYHALAKTPMPATMPIAKATPSAPMAPMTAAAPAKAQTVSANMSESELTAQQIGELVKAKEALAKKDTEIIMLRKESEWMKRELRERAEEMKAMTSTKVSAKPAPKKKTAEATHTR
;
A
#
# COMPACT_ATOMS: atom_id res chain seq x y z
N MET A 1 24.00 18.27 37.56
CA MET A 1 24.92 17.85 36.46
C MET A 1 24.95 16.33 36.54
N SER A 2 24.41 15.53 35.65
CA SER A 2 24.50 15.57 34.19
C SER A 2 23.29 14.86 33.58
N GLY A 3 22.54 15.54 32.71
CA GLY A 3 21.57 14.90 31.83
C GLY A 3 22.32 14.40 30.60
N THR A 4 22.33 13.09 30.38
CA THR A 4 22.90 12.50 29.17
C THR A 4 21.97 12.79 28.00
N SER A 5 22.35 13.78 27.20
CA SER A 5 21.74 14.07 25.91
C SER A 5 21.73 12.81 25.04
N LYS A 6 20.54 12.29 24.74
CA LYS A 6 20.35 11.37 23.63
C LYS A 6 20.63 12.13 22.34
N MET A 7 21.77 11.86 21.73
CA MET A 7 22.06 12.25 20.34
C MET A 7 21.03 11.55 19.46
N SER A 8 20.08 12.32 18.89
CA SER A 8 19.21 11.85 17.82
C SER A 8 20.09 11.71 16.58
N ALA A 9 20.47 10.47 16.26
CA ALA A 9 21.19 10.19 15.02
C ALA A 9 20.27 10.58 13.84
N GLY A 10 20.72 11.58 13.08
CA GLY A 10 20.03 12.06 11.90
C GLY A 10 19.77 10.97 10.87
N GLY A 11 18.72 11.20 10.08
CA GLY A 11 18.32 10.49 8.85
C GLY A 11 18.96 9.12 8.64
N SER A 12 18.31 8.08 9.15
CA SER A 12 18.69 6.69 8.86
C SER A 12 18.77 6.49 7.35
N LYS A 13 19.94 6.04 6.88
CA LYS A 13 20.19 5.62 5.48
C LYS A 13 19.02 4.76 4.98
N PRO A 14 18.62 4.85 3.70
CA PRO A 14 17.58 4.00 3.14
C PRO A 14 17.90 2.54 3.45
N MET A 15 17.00 1.89 4.19
CA MET A 15 17.16 0.48 4.54
C MET A 15 16.58 -0.38 3.41
N ARG A 16 17.35 -1.35 2.94
CA ARG A 16 16.85 -2.31 1.96
C ARG A 16 15.76 -3.17 2.58
N VAL A 17 14.62 -3.27 1.91
CA VAL A 17 13.47 -4.07 2.35
C VAL A 17 13.58 -5.54 1.91
N PHE A 18 14.28 -5.78 0.80
CA PHE A 18 14.53 -7.09 0.21
C PHE A 18 16.04 -7.30 0.05
N SER A 19 16.51 -8.52 0.28
CA SER A 19 17.86 -8.91 -0.17
C SER A 19 17.90 -9.07 -1.69
N ASP A 20 19.10 -9.12 -2.27
CA ASP A 20 19.24 -9.34 -3.73
C ASP A 20 18.66 -10.71 -4.13
N GLU A 21 18.86 -11.75 -3.33
CA GLU A 21 18.25 -13.08 -3.51
C GLU A 21 16.71 -13.02 -3.42
N ASP A 22 16.16 -12.32 -2.41
CA ASP A 22 14.70 -12.17 -2.29
C ASP A 22 14.12 -11.47 -3.54
N ALA A 23 14.83 -10.48 -4.07
CA ALA A 23 14.44 -9.74 -5.26
C ALA A 23 14.53 -10.60 -6.53
N GLU A 24 15.61 -11.38 -6.69
CA GLU A 24 15.78 -12.32 -7.80
C GLU A 24 14.73 -13.43 -7.79
N PHE A 25 14.34 -13.91 -6.61
CA PHE A 25 13.26 -14.87 -6.44
C PHE A 25 11.87 -14.27 -6.73
N LEU A 26 11.58 -13.08 -6.20
CA LEU A 26 10.26 -12.44 -6.34
C LEU A 26 10.00 -11.91 -7.76
N SER A 27 11.00 -11.31 -8.40
CA SER A 27 10.84 -10.63 -9.69
C SER A 27 10.18 -11.48 -10.79
N PRO A 28 10.63 -12.72 -11.09
CA PRO A 28 9.99 -13.54 -12.11
C PRO A 28 8.57 -13.96 -11.71
N LEU A 29 8.30 -14.18 -10.43
CA LEU A 29 6.97 -14.55 -9.94
C LEU A 29 5.99 -13.39 -10.05
N LEU A 30 6.43 -12.17 -9.76
CA LEU A 30 5.63 -10.96 -9.93
C LEU A 30 5.35 -10.71 -11.42
N ALA A 31 6.35 -10.85 -12.29
CA ALA A 31 6.16 -10.73 -13.73
C ALA A 31 5.16 -11.76 -14.27
N GLN A 32 5.27 -13.02 -13.82
CA GLN A 32 4.32 -14.07 -14.17
C GLN A 32 2.91 -13.82 -13.60
N GLY A 33 2.83 -13.29 -12.38
CA GLY A 33 1.57 -12.92 -11.75
C GLY A 33 0.86 -11.83 -12.56
N LEU A 34 1.61 -10.78 -12.94
CA LEU A 34 1.08 -9.65 -13.71
C LEU A 34 0.67 -10.06 -15.13
N SER A 35 1.39 -10.99 -15.77
CA SER A 35 1.03 -11.45 -17.12
C SER A 35 -0.27 -12.27 -17.15
N LYS A 36 -0.65 -12.87 -16.01
CA LYS A 36 -1.89 -13.63 -15.83
C LYS A 36 -3.02 -12.79 -15.23
N ALA A 37 -2.71 -11.64 -14.65
CA ALA A 37 -3.69 -10.78 -13.97
C ALA A 37 -4.55 -10.03 -14.99
N LYS A 38 -5.85 -9.96 -14.73
CA LYS A 38 -6.77 -9.04 -15.43
C LYS A 38 -6.52 -7.59 -14.97
N PRO A 39 -6.95 -6.56 -15.73
CA PRO A 39 -6.76 -5.15 -15.35
C PRO A 39 -7.31 -4.75 -13.97
N GLU A 40 -8.30 -5.48 -13.46
CA GLU A 40 -8.91 -5.24 -12.13
C GLU A 40 -8.34 -6.14 -11.04
N GLN A 41 -7.36 -6.99 -11.38
CA GLN A 41 -6.73 -7.91 -10.44
C GLN A 41 -5.41 -7.36 -9.94
N LEU A 42 -5.15 -7.66 -8.67
CA LEU A 42 -3.89 -7.37 -8.00
C LEU A 42 -3.11 -8.67 -7.78
N VAL A 43 -1.79 -8.55 -7.81
CA VAL A 43 -0.85 -9.62 -7.48
C VAL A 43 -0.37 -9.39 -6.06
N GLY A 44 -0.80 -10.23 -5.14
CA GLY A 44 -0.26 -10.26 -3.77
C GLY A 44 1.06 -11.02 -3.73
N PHE A 45 2.00 -10.56 -2.90
CA PHE A 45 3.24 -11.28 -2.65
C PHE A 45 3.54 -11.33 -1.16
N ARG A 46 4.25 -12.38 -0.76
CA ARG A 46 4.79 -12.56 0.57
C ARG A 46 6.16 -13.21 0.43
N VAL A 47 7.17 -12.62 1.05
CA VAL A 47 8.52 -13.18 1.11
C VAL A 47 8.98 -13.23 2.55
N SER A 48 9.53 -14.36 2.95
CA SER A 48 10.23 -14.53 4.22
C SER A 48 11.72 -14.32 3.93
N SER A 49 12.43 -13.54 4.74
CA SER A 49 13.85 -13.29 4.51
C SER A 49 14.63 -14.60 4.48
N SER A 50 15.36 -14.84 3.38
CA SER A 50 16.19 -16.02 3.18
C SER A 50 17.28 -16.20 4.27
N ALA A 51 17.67 -15.11 4.93
CA ALA A 51 18.72 -15.09 5.96
C ALA A 51 18.33 -15.77 7.30
N GLY A 52 17.13 -16.36 7.42
CA GLY A 52 16.72 -17.09 8.62
C GLY A 52 16.66 -16.23 9.89
N SER A 53 16.62 -14.90 9.75
CA SER A 53 16.74 -13.93 10.86
C SER A 53 15.52 -13.87 11.79
N GLY A 54 14.47 -14.67 11.51
CA GLY A 54 13.20 -14.59 12.23
C GLY A 54 12.45 -13.28 11.99
N SER A 55 12.90 -12.42 11.06
CA SER A 55 12.20 -11.19 10.71
C SER A 55 10.82 -11.49 10.15
N GLU A 56 9.83 -10.68 10.50
CA GLU A 56 8.48 -10.87 9.99
C GLU A 56 8.46 -10.83 8.45
N PRO A 57 7.69 -11.72 7.79
CA PRO A 57 7.61 -11.77 6.33
C PRO A 57 7.14 -10.44 5.74
N THR A 58 7.83 -9.97 4.70
CA THR A 58 7.41 -8.80 3.93
C THR A 58 6.26 -9.18 3.04
N THR A 59 5.11 -8.54 3.22
CA THR A 59 3.89 -8.78 2.44
C THR A 59 3.48 -7.50 1.74
N GLY A 60 3.08 -7.62 0.48
CA GLY A 60 2.60 -6.49 -0.30
C GLY A 60 1.73 -6.89 -1.47
N SER A 61 1.34 -5.89 -2.25
CA SER A 61 0.56 -6.06 -3.46
C SER A 61 1.09 -5.19 -4.58
N LEU A 62 0.86 -5.65 -5.81
CA LEU A 62 1.28 -5.02 -7.05
C LEU A 62 0.14 -5.07 -8.07
N TYR A 63 -0.13 -3.97 -8.76
CA TYR A 63 -1.07 -3.94 -9.89
C TYR A 63 -0.67 -2.88 -10.91
N VAL A 64 -1.21 -2.99 -12.12
CA VAL A 64 -0.99 -2.04 -13.21
C VAL A 64 -2.28 -1.29 -13.52
N SER A 65 -2.21 0.03 -13.58
CA SER A 65 -3.34 0.86 -13.98
C SER A 65 -2.85 2.09 -14.72
N LYS A 66 -3.52 2.44 -15.83
CA LYS A 66 -3.30 3.68 -16.60
C LYS A 66 -1.85 4.02 -16.92
N GLY A 67 -1.01 3.05 -17.27
CA GLY A 67 0.39 3.36 -17.59
C GLY A 67 1.34 3.33 -16.38
N SER A 68 0.86 2.93 -15.19
CA SER A 68 1.67 2.94 -13.97
C SER A 68 1.55 1.64 -13.18
N ILE A 69 2.64 1.29 -12.51
CA ILE A 69 2.73 0.18 -11.57
C ILE A 69 2.52 0.73 -10.16
N TYR A 70 1.61 0.12 -9.41
CA TYR A 70 1.29 0.48 -8.04
C TYR A 70 1.81 -0.58 -7.10
N LEU A 71 2.85 -0.26 -6.33
CA LEU A 71 3.45 -1.14 -5.33
C LEU A 71 3.05 -0.71 -3.93
N THR A 72 2.47 -1.60 -3.14
CA THR A 72 2.12 -1.36 -1.74
C THR A 72 2.80 -2.39 -0.85
N ILE A 73 3.58 -1.93 0.14
CA ILE A 73 4.11 -2.79 1.20
C ILE A 73 3.14 -2.72 2.38
N GLY A 74 2.38 -3.80 2.59
CA GLY A 74 1.40 -3.88 3.68
C GLY A 74 2.07 -4.20 5.03
N LYS A 75 3.04 -5.13 5.01
CA LYS A 75 3.86 -5.50 6.17
C LYS A 75 5.33 -5.48 5.77
N GLY A 76 6.15 -4.73 6.49
CA GLY A 76 7.56 -4.50 6.17
C GLY A 76 7.92 -3.02 6.21
N ALA A 77 9.13 -2.69 5.78
CA ALA A 77 9.59 -1.30 5.71
C ALA A 77 8.86 -0.54 4.59
N LYS A 78 8.45 0.69 4.89
CA LYS A 78 7.72 1.54 3.94
C LYS A 78 8.68 2.08 2.87
N PRO A 79 8.30 2.06 1.58
CA PRO A 79 9.10 2.69 0.53
C PRO A 79 9.24 4.19 0.80
N THR A 80 10.45 4.72 0.75
CA THR A 80 10.74 6.14 0.99
C THR A 80 11.08 6.91 -0.28
N ALA A 81 11.64 6.25 -1.28
CA ALA A 81 12.04 6.86 -2.54
C ALA A 81 12.15 5.80 -3.65
N PHE A 82 12.16 6.28 -4.90
CA PHE A 82 12.46 5.51 -6.11
C PHE A 82 13.51 6.26 -6.91
N LEU A 83 14.35 5.54 -7.65
CA LEU A 83 15.39 6.16 -8.48
C LEU A 83 15.16 5.76 -9.95
N PRO A 84 14.97 6.74 -10.86
CA PRO A 84 14.93 8.18 -10.62
C PRO A 84 13.60 8.67 -10.01
N GLU A 85 13.65 9.64 -9.10
CA GLU A 85 12.49 10.14 -8.35
C GLU A 85 11.38 10.69 -9.25
N SER A 86 11.73 11.26 -10.41
CA SER A 86 10.75 11.79 -11.37
C SER A 86 9.80 10.73 -11.94
N MET A 87 10.11 9.44 -11.76
CA MET A 87 9.31 8.32 -12.26
C MET A 87 8.40 7.69 -11.22
N ALA A 88 8.59 8.01 -9.94
CA ALA A 88 7.69 7.50 -8.93
C ALA A 88 7.25 8.56 -7.95
N ARG A 89 6.02 8.41 -7.53
CA ARG A 89 5.40 9.26 -6.51
C ARG A 89 4.77 8.37 -5.45
N ILE A 90 4.78 8.86 -4.23
CA ILE A 90 4.18 8.18 -3.09
C ILE A 90 2.79 8.75 -2.89
N GLU A 91 1.79 7.89 -2.80
CA GLU A 91 0.41 8.26 -2.51
C GLU A 91 -0.17 7.40 -1.37
N PRO A 92 -1.25 7.84 -0.71
CA PRO A 92 -2.00 6.99 0.20
C PRO A 92 -2.52 5.74 -0.54
N ALA A 93 -2.29 4.57 0.05
CA ALA A 93 -2.73 3.33 -0.54
C ALA A 93 -4.26 3.20 -0.46
N PRO A 94 -4.95 2.84 -1.55
CA PRO A 94 -6.37 2.52 -1.49
C PRO A 94 -6.66 1.39 -0.49
N ALA A 95 -7.83 1.45 0.16
CA ALA A 95 -8.19 0.51 1.23
C ALA A 95 -8.14 -0.96 0.79
N TYR A 96 -8.48 -1.26 -0.48
CA TYR A 96 -8.48 -2.61 -1.02
C TYR A 96 -7.08 -3.21 -1.24
N VAL A 97 -6.02 -2.39 -1.34
CA VAL A 97 -4.62 -2.86 -1.46
C VAL A 97 -3.84 -2.77 -0.17
N ALA A 98 -4.29 -1.96 0.78
CA ALA A 98 -3.63 -1.73 2.06
C ALA A 98 -3.58 -2.97 2.97
N GLY A 99 -4.36 -4.02 2.68
CA GLY A 99 -4.33 -5.26 3.46
C GLY A 99 -4.69 -5.06 4.94
N GLY A 100 -5.48 -4.03 5.25
CA GLY A 100 -5.84 -3.65 6.63
C GLY A 100 -4.82 -2.75 7.35
N ALA A 101 -3.70 -2.39 6.72
CA ALA A 101 -2.72 -1.50 7.32
C ALA A 101 -3.18 -0.03 7.28
N VAL A 102 -3.28 0.59 8.46
CA VAL A 102 -3.62 2.02 8.61
C VAL A 102 -2.44 2.88 8.14
N GLY A 103 -2.72 3.84 7.25
CA GLY A 103 -1.67 4.72 6.69
C GLY A 103 -0.66 3.98 5.81
N ALA A 104 -1.11 2.93 5.12
CA ALA A 104 -0.35 2.32 4.04
C ALA A 104 -0.14 3.32 2.91
N ILE A 105 1.03 3.24 2.28
CA ILE A 105 1.40 4.08 1.14
C ILE A 105 1.65 3.18 -0.07
N SER A 106 1.26 3.66 -1.24
CA SER A 106 1.56 3.05 -2.52
C SER A 106 2.61 3.88 -3.24
N MET A 107 3.62 3.21 -3.78
CA MET A 107 4.56 3.81 -4.71
C MET A 107 4.02 3.61 -6.13
N VAL A 108 3.74 4.72 -6.81
CA VAL A 108 3.19 4.76 -8.16
C VAL A 108 4.32 5.03 -9.12
N ILE A 109 4.70 4.04 -9.93
CA ILE A 109 5.85 4.08 -10.83
C ILE A 109 5.33 4.19 -12.27
N ASP A 110 5.70 5.26 -12.98
CA ASP A 110 5.40 5.43 -14.40
C ASP A 110 6.32 4.50 -15.23
N TYR A 111 5.73 3.44 -15.80
CA TYR A 111 6.51 2.46 -16.55
C TYR A 111 6.92 2.99 -17.92
N HIS A 112 6.15 3.91 -18.51
CA HIS A 112 6.47 4.46 -19.82
C HIS A 112 7.65 5.43 -19.74
N ALA A 113 7.70 6.23 -18.67
CA ALA A 113 8.86 7.06 -18.39
C ALA A 113 10.09 6.19 -18.11
N LEU A 114 9.94 5.12 -17.33
CA LEU A 114 11.02 4.18 -17.00
C LEU A 114 11.60 3.51 -18.25
N ALA A 115 10.75 3.01 -19.15
CA ALA A 115 11.19 2.33 -20.37
C ALA A 115 11.94 3.25 -21.35
N LYS A 116 11.70 4.56 -21.29
CA LYS A 116 12.32 5.55 -22.19
C LYS A 116 13.65 6.09 -21.68
N THR A 117 13.99 5.83 -20.43
CA THR A 117 15.20 6.37 -19.82
C THR A 117 16.30 5.33 -19.91
N PRO A 118 17.51 5.70 -20.39
CA PRO A 118 18.67 4.82 -20.29
C PRO A 118 18.84 4.46 -18.82
N MET A 119 18.64 3.18 -18.48
CA MET A 119 18.82 2.71 -17.11
C MET A 119 20.22 3.14 -16.67
N PRO A 120 20.38 3.93 -15.58
CA PRO A 120 21.70 4.26 -15.10
C PRO A 120 22.42 2.93 -14.84
N ALA A 121 23.63 2.80 -15.38
CA ALA A 121 24.45 1.61 -15.21
C ALA A 121 24.41 1.20 -13.75
N THR A 122 24.06 -0.08 -13.55
CA THR A 122 24.08 -0.86 -12.31
C THR A 122 24.45 -0.01 -11.09
N MET A 123 23.46 0.25 -10.21
CA MET A 123 23.76 0.67 -8.83
C MET A 123 24.96 -0.14 -8.34
N PRO A 124 25.92 0.43 -7.57
CA PRO A 124 27.00 -0.36 -7.02
C PRO A 124 26.36 -1.42 -6.10
N ILE A 125 26.09 -2.59 -6.69
CA ILE A 125 26.18 -3.86 -6.01
C ILE A 125 27.52 -3.75 -5.34
N ALA A 126 27.52 -3.65 -4.02
CA ALA A 126 28.73 -3.79 -3.25
C ALA A 126 29.26 -5.16 -3.66
N LYS A 127 30.19 -5.16 -4.63
CA LYS A 127 30.84 -6.35 -5.13
C LYS A 127 31.44 -6.96 -3.89
N ALA A 128 30.90 -8.11 -3.48
CA ALA A 128 31.51 -8.93 -2.45
C ALA A 128 32.96 -9.13 -2.89
N THR A 129 33.87 -8.49 -2.16
CA THR A 129 35.30 -8.58 -2.39
C THR A 129 35.69 -10.03 -2.20
N PRO A 130 36.27 -10.72 -3.20
CA PRO A 130 36.95 -11.98 -2.93
C PRO A 130 38.16 -11.66 -2.06
N SER A 131 38.16 -12.18 -0.84
CA SER A 131 39.27 -12.10 0.10
C SER A 131 40.43 -12.98 -0.37
N ALA A 132 41.62 -12.40 -0.58
CA ALA A 132 42.93 -13.04 -0.53
C ALA A 132 44.03 -11.95 -0.42
N PRO A 133 45.27 -12.23 0.06
CA PRO A 133 45.73 -11.83 1.39
C PRO A 133 46.85 -10.76 1.43
N MET A 134 46.95 -10.09 2.60
CA MET A 134 48.12 -9.51 3.34
C MET A 134 49.47 -9.39 2.60
N ALA A 135 50.31 -8.34 2.65
CA ALA A 135 50.59 -7.15 3.50
C ALA A 135 51.66 -6.28 2.76
N PRO A 136 52.44 -5.34 3.38
CA PRO A 136 52.15 -4.26 4.33
C PRO A 136 52.63 -2.84 3.86
N MET A 137 52.01 -1.81 4.46
CA MET A 137 52.55 -0.51 4.93
C MET A 137 53.38 0.42 4.02
N THR A 138 52.95 1.69 3.90
CA THR A 138 53.76 2.88 4.26
C THR A 138 52.95 4.20 4.28
N ALA A 139 53.14 4.96 5.37
CA ALA A 139 53.23 6.43 5.54
C ALA A 139 52.05 7.40 5.24
N ALA A 140 51.43 7.86 6.35
CA ALA A 140 51.12 9.23 6.82
C ALA A 140 50.97 10.45 5.84
N ALA A 141 49.74 11.02 5.84
CA ALA A 141 49.26 12.41 6.11
C ALA A 141 50.00 13.69 5.60
N PRO A 142 49.37 14.91 5.53
CA PRO A 142 47.99 15.31 5.89
C PRO A 142 47.22 16.17 4.84
N ALA A 143 45.99 16.52 5.24
CA ALA A 143 44.89 17.19 4.56
C ALA A 143 45.07 18.67 4.21
N LYS A 144 44.26 19.15 3.24
CA LYS A 144 43.85 20.55 3.11
C LYS A 144 42.33 20.63 2.99
N ALA A 145 41.72 21.26 4.00
CA ALA A 145 40.31 21.54 4.07
C ALA A 145 39.93 22.64 3.07
N GLN A 146 38.78 22.50 2.42
CA GLN A 146 38.08 23.60 1.78
C GLN A 146 36.62 23.54 2.22
N THR A 147 36.33 24.27 3.30
CA THR A 147 34.99 24.57 3.79
C THR A 147 34.42 25.67 2.91
N VAL A 148 33.37 25.37 2.15
CA VAL A 148 32.47 26.41 1.61
C VAL A 148 31.22 26.39 2.47
N SER A 149 31.06 27.47 3.22
CA SER A 149 29.93 27.76 4.08
C SER A 149 28.67 27.96 3.23
N ALA A 150 27.65 27.13 3.46
CA ALA A 150 26.28 27.38 3.00
C ALA A 150 25.42 27.56 4.24
N ASN A 151 25.40 28.80 4.75
CA ASN A 151 24.52 29.19 5.84
C ASN A 151 23.23 29.76 5.22
N MET A 152 22.18 28.94 5.15
CA MET A 152 20.81 29.40 4.86
C MET A 152 19.88 28.79 5.91
N SER A 153 19.63 29.60 6.94
CA SER A 153 18.50 29.65 7.88
C SER A 153 17.70 28.37 8.19
N GLU A 154 18.23 27.52 9.08
CA GLU A 154 17.49 26.43 9.75
C GLU A 154 16.24 26.91 10.52
N SER A 155 16.20 28.19 10.92
CA SER A 155 15.06 28.78 11.64
C SER A 155 13.84 29.05 10.77
N GLU A 156 13.99 29.18 9.44
CA GLU A 156 12.85 29.45 8.55
C GLU A 156 12.15 28.14 8.13
N LEU A 157 12.92 27.09 7.90
CA LEU A 157 12.42 25.73 7.62
C LEU A 157 11.61 25.14 8.78
N THR A 158 12.03 25.38 10.02
CA THR A 158 11.32 24.89 11.20
C THR A 158 9.98 25.59 11.42
N ALA A 159 9.92 26.91 11.19
CA ALA A 159 8.66 27.66 11.24
C ALA A 159 7.67 27.20 10.14
N GLN A 160 8.17 26.91 8.93
CA GLN A 160 7.36 26.37 7.83
C GLN A 160 6.82 24.97 8.16
N GLN A 161 7.67 24.06 8.68
CA GLN A 161 7.23 22.72 9.10
C GLN A 161 6.18 22.77 10.21
N ILE A 162 6.30 23.67 11.18
CA ILE A 162 5.31 23.82 12.26
C ILE A 162 3.97 24.29 11.68
N GLY A 163 3.99 25.25 10.73
CA GLY A 163 2.79 25.72 10.05
C GLY A 163 2.08 24.64 9.22
N GLU A 164 2.84 23.82 8.50
CA GLU A 164 2.30 22.69 7.74
C GLU A 164 1.71 21.61 8.64
N LEU A 165 2.34 21.33 9.78
CA LEU A 165 1.86 20.32 10.73
C LEU A 165 0.54 20.74 11.39
N VAL A 166 0.38 22.03 11.69
CA VAL A 166 -0.89 22.57 12.22
C VAL A 166 -2.00 22.48 11.17
N LYS A 167 -1.74 22.86 9.91
CA LYS A 167 -2.71 22.74 8.81
C LYS A 167 -3.09 21.28 8.54
N ALA A 168 -2.13 20.35 8.60
CA ALA A 168 -2.40 18.93 8.44
C ALA A 168 -3.28 18.37 9.57
N LYS A 169 -3.06 18.81 10.81
CA LYS A 169 -3.91 18.43 11.96
C LYS A 169 -5.33 18.95 11.83
N GLU A 170 -5.51 20.20 11.40
CA GLU A 170 -6.84 20.78 11.18
C GLU A 170 -7.59 20.06 10.04
N ALA A 171 -6.90 19.76 8.95
CA ALA A 171 -7.45 18.97 7.85
C ALA A 171 -7.82 17.55 8.29
N LEU A 172 -7.02 16.93 9.16
CA LEU A 172 -7.32 15.61 9.73
C LEU A 172 -8.56 15.65 10.62
N ALA A 173 -8.68 16.65 11.49
CA ALA A 173 -9.86 16.83 12.34
C ALA A 173 -11.14 17.00 11.50
N LYS A 174 -11.04 17.76 10.39
CA LYS A 174 -12.16 17.92 9.46
C LYS A 174 -12.54 16.60 8.78
N LYS A 175 -11.55 15.83 8.32
CA LYS A 175 -11.75 14.48 7.74
C LYS A 175 -12.35 13.49 8.76
N ASP A 176 -11.94 13.54 10.02
CA ASP A 176 -12.50 12.68 11.07
C ASP A 176 -13.99 12.96 11.31
N THR A 177 -14.42 14.23 11.29
CA THR A 177 -15.85 14.56 11.40
C THR A 177 -16.67 14.01 10.22
N GLU A 178 -16.13 14.10 9.01
CA GLU A 178 -16.76 13.56 7.80
C GLU A 178 -16.86 12.02 7.86
N ILE A 179 -15.81 11.34 8.33
CA ILE A 179 -15.81 9.89 8.53
C ILE A 179 -16.89 9.47 9.53
N ILE A 180 -17.05 10.21 10.63
CA ILE A 180 -18.11 9.93 11.62
C ILE A 180 -19.49 10.04 10.99
N MET A 181 -19.74 11.08 10.18
CA MET A 181 -21.02 11.27 9.49
C MET A 181 -21.27 10.15 8.47
N LEU A 182 -20.30 9.85 7.61
CA LEU A 182 -20.42 8.81 6.57
C LEU A 182 -20.64 7.41 7.17
N ARG A 183 -20.03 7.11 8.32
CA ARG A 183 -20.29 5.87 9.06
C ARG A 183 -21.74 5.81 9.56
N LYS A 184 -22.25 6.91 10.12
CA LYS A 184 -23.64 7.01 10.57
C LYS A 184 -24.62 6.85 9.40
N GLU A 185 -24.35 7.47 8.26
CA GLU A 185 -25.15 7.32 7.04
C GLU A 185 -25.12 5.89 6.50
N SER A 186 -23.94 5.25 6.48
CA SER A 186 -23.80 3.85 6.07
C SER A 186 -24.57 2.90 6.98
N GLU A 187 -24.53 3.13 8.30
CA GLU A 187 -25.32 2.36 9.26
C GLU A 187 -26.83 2.57 9.06
N TRP A 188 -27.25 3.81 8.76
CA TRP A 188 -28.65 4.12 8.47
C TRP A 188 -29.12 3.40 7.21
N MET A 189 -28.36 3.48 6.12
CA MET A 189 -28.69 2.81 4.85
C MET A 189 -28.75 1.29 5.00
N LYS A 190 -27.87 0.71 5.81
CA LYS A 190 -27.88 -0.73 6.11
C LYS A 190 -29.14 -1.16 6.89
N ARG A 191 -29.70 -0.28 7.74
CA ARG A 191 -30.98 -0.55 8.42
C ARG A 191 -32.16 -0.44 7.46
N GLU A 192 -32.21 0.63 6.67
CA GLU A 192 -33.26 0.85 5.66
C GLU A 192 -33.34 -0.32 4.66
N LEU A 193 -32.20 -0.82 4.18
CA LEU A 193 -32.16 -1.97 3.29
C LEU A 193 -32.67 -3.26 3.96
N ARG A 194 -32.45 -3.41 5.27
CA ARG A 194 -32.96 -4.56 6.03
C ARG A 194 -34.48 -4.48 6.17
N GLU A 195 -35.00 -3.30 6.50
CA GLU A 195 -36.43 -3.03 6.61
C GLU A 195 -37.13 -3.25 5.26
N ARG A 196 -36.60 -2.70 4.16
CA ARG A 196 -37.12 -2.94 2.80
C ARG A 196 -37.08 -4.41 2.41
N ALA A 197 -36.04 -5.15 2.82
CA ALA A 197 -35.96 -6.59 2.57
C ALA A 197 -37.04 -7.37 3.35
N GLU A 198 -37.31 -6.96 4.59
CA GLU A 198 -38.39 -7.53 5.41
C GLU A 198 -39.78 -7.19 4.85
N GLU A 199 -40.00 -5.95 4.41
CA GLU A 199 -41.23 -5.53 3.72
C GLU A 199 -41.45 -6.31 2.43
N MET A 200 -40.42 -6.47 1.59
CA MET A 200 -40.51 -7.27 0.36
C MET A 200 -40.83 -8.73 0.65
N LYS A 201 -40.28 -9.29 1.74
CA LYS A 201 -40.60 -10.64 2.20
C LYS A 201 -42.03 -10.75 2.73
N ALA A 202 -42.53 -9.73 3.44
CA ALA A 202 -43.90 -9.68 3.93
C ALA A 202 -44.91 -9.56 2.77
N MET A 203 -44.65 -8.66 1.82
CA MET A 203 -45.50 -8.46 0.65
C MET A 203 -45.57 -9.69 -0.25
N THR A 204 -44.45 -10.41 -0.43
CA THR A 204 -44.46 -11.69 -1.17
C THR A 204 -45.24 -12.78 -0.44
N SER A 205 -45.19 -12.83 0.88
CA SER A 205 -45.97 -13.77 1.70
C SER A 205 -47.48 -13.48 1.65
N THR A 206 -47.87 -12.20 1.65
CA THR A 206 -49.28 -11.77 1.54
C THR A 206 -49.85 -11.91 0.13
N LYS A 207 -49.04 -11.75 -0.92
CA LYS A 207 -49.49 -11.96 -2.32
C LYS A 207 -49.76 -13.44 -2.63
N VAL A 208 -49.08 -14.36 -1.95
CA VAL A 208 -49.29 -15.81 -2.11
C VAL A 208 -50.59 -16.28 -1.43
N SER A 209 -51.06 -15.62 -0.38
CA SER A 209 -52.32 -15.95 0.30
C SER A 209 -53.57 -15.31 -0.32
N ALA A 210 -53.41 -14.38 -1.27
CA ALA A 210 -54.51 -13.60 -1.87
C ALA A 210 -55.02 -14.11 -3.23
N LYS A 211 -54.79 -15.37 -3.60
CA LYS A 211 -55.36 -15.96 -4.83
C LYS A 211 -56.71 -16.64 -4.51
N PRO A 212 -57.87 -16.08 -4.89
CA PRO A 212 -59.16 -16.68 -4.58
C PRO A 212 -59.45 -17.87 -5.51
N ALA A 213 -59.83 -19.01 -4.93
CA ALA A 213 -60.28 -20.19 -5.64
C ALA A 213 -61.61 -19.93 -6.38
N PRO A 214 -61.76 -20.30 -7.67
CA PRO A 214 -63.04 -20.22 -8.35
C PRO A 214 -63.92 -21.43 -8.00
N LYS A 215 -65.19 -21.13 -7.72
CA LYS A 215 -66.28 -22.05 -7.39
C LYS A 215 -66.94 -22.68 -8.64
N LYS A 216 -67.71 -23.75 -8.39
CA LYS A 216 -68.88 -24.31 -9.14
C LYS A 216 -68.57 -25.35 -10.23
N LYS A 217 -69.34 -26.43 -10.49
CA LYS A 217 -70.49 -27.17 -9.87
C LYS A 217 -70.88 -28.28 -10.88
N THR A 218 -71.26 -29.50 -10.43
CA THR A 218 -72.23 -30.47 -11.07
C THR A 218 -71.81 -31.08 -12.43
N ALA A 219 -71.93 -32.39 -12.74
CA ALA A 219 -73.06 -33.30 -12.60
C ALA A 219 -72.66 -34.79 -12.67
N GLU A 220 -73.63 -35.61 -12.28
CA GLU A 220 -73.77 -37.05 -12.05
C GLU A 220 -73.86 -37.94 -13.32
N ALA A 221 -73.81 -39.26 -13.09
CA ALA A 221 -74.27 -40.39 -13.95
C ALA A 221 -73.40 -40.74 -15.20
N THR A 222 -73.10 -41.98 -15.60
CA THR A 222 -73.76 -43.30 -15.40
C THR A 222 -72.84 -44.44 -15.88
N HIS A 223 -72.83 -45.54 -15.12
CA HIS A 223 -72.89 -46.98 -15.46
C HIS A 223 -72.22 -47.65 -16.70
N THR A 224 -71.77 -48.89 -16.44
CA THR A 224 -71.49 -50.08 -17.31
C THR A 224 -70.26 -50.03 -18.21
N ARG A 225 -69.40 -51.05 -18.26
CA ARG A 225 -69.64 -52.52 -18.26
C ARG A 225 -68.51 -53.27 -17.56
#